data_AF-A0A2C5ZLY3-F1
#
_entry.id   AF-A0A2C5ZLY3-F1
#
_cell.length_a   1.000
_cell.length_b   1.000
_cell.length_c   1.000
_cell.angle_alpha   90.00
_cell.angle_beta   90.00
_cell.angle_gamma   90.00
#
_symmetry.space_group_name_H-M   'P 1'
#
loop_
_entity.id
_entity.type
_entity.pdbx_description
1 polymer ?
#
loop_
_entity_poly.entity_id
_entity_poly.type
_entity_poly.pdbx_seq_one_letter_code
_entity_poly.pdbx_strand_id
1 'polypeptide(L)'
;MTSSDDKTTKTYRGNCHCGTVVFEADMAEIKKANACNCSICFKKGYLWLFPDETRLRFVKGSEDSMTGYTFGPGKIMHKFCPTCATPVMARSEDAPEGKRLVINARPPSNRVESPLTGLFKQAHVIQGLNTWDLTIEPWNGAGLGAPYVHPVYKGAMPEAAGDGGSTTVYTGGCHCGRVGVAVASSGPLDGTYEGRMVECNCSICERNGYRWMYPPRRAVMLTASESDLGHYAFGSERMSKTFCRVCGVNVTNDGGPRAVDGDWSAGNHPTLMEPPPTSELVEPVGGAQQTAKDLFSGAMGGIAQVLIGQPFDIIKVRLQTTNRYTGAFNAATSIYRSEGPLAFYKGTLTPLLGIGACVSIQFGAFHAARRWFQDRNSSSHNPDSSLTPTQNFTAGAIAGIANAALSGPIEHVRIRLQSQPHGPTRLYQGPWDCTRKLASQAGGLLPALYRGQTITLVREASAYGAWFATFEALIAADVRRNRLPSRDEVPAWKVALYGGLAGEALWLASYPFDVVKSRMQTDGFGAECKFPTMRSCVAATWREGGFAGFWRGIWPTLFRAMPVSAGTFAVVEMTRRAID
;
A
#
# COMPACT_ATOMS: atom_id res chain seq x y z
N MET A 1 -1.96 53.02 -27.88
CA MET A 1 -0.98 53.66 -26.96
C MET A 1 -0.27 52.55 -26.21
N THR A 2 0.90 52.19 -26.70
CA THR A 2 1.91 51.37 -26.02
C THR A 2 2.60 52.24 -24.96
N SER A 3 2.54 51.84 -23.69
CA SER A 3 3.18 52.50 -22.55
C SER A 3 3.39 51.42 -21.49
N SER A 4 4.50 50.70 -21.56
CA SER A 4 5.71 50.95 -20.75
C SER A 4 5.53 50.52 -19.29
N ASP A 5 5.78 49.25 -19.04
CA ASP A 5 6.38 48.76 -17.79
C ASP A 5 6.92 47.36 -18.10
N ASP A 6 7.94 47.29 -18.96
CA ASP A 6 8.81 46.11 -19.01
C ASP A 6 9.64 46.12 -17.72
N LYS A 7 8.96 45.77 -16.61
CA LYS A 7 9.62 45.49 -15.34
C LYS A 7 10.58 44.35 -15.65
N THR A 8 11.88 44.66 -15.60
CA THR A 8 12.98 43.70 -15.76
C THR A 8 12.62 42.42 -15.02
N THR A 9 12.19 41.42 -15.80
CA THR A 9 11.70 40.16 -15.26
C THR A 9 12.93 39.35 -14.87
N LYS A 10 12.97 38.87 -13.64
CA LYS A 10 14.05 38.05 -13.10
C LYS A 10 13.58 36.61 -13.00
N THR A 11 14.40 35.67 -13.45
CA THR A 11 14.16 34.24 -13.23
C THR A 11 14.53 33.89 -11.79
N TYR A 12 13.56 33.36 -11.06
CA TYR A 12 13.72 32.85 -9.71
C TYR A 12 13.67 31.33 -9.73
N ARG A 13 14.78 30.69 -9.37
CA ARG A 13 14.87 29.25 -9.24
C ARG A 13 14.50 28.81 -7.83
N GLY A 14 13.72 27.75 -7.72
CA GLY A 14 13.25 27.22 -6.45
C GLY A 14 13.30 25.71 -6.36
N ASN A 15 13.32 25.18 -5.13
CA ASN A 15 13.30 23.74 -4.90
C ASN A 15 12.64 23.36 -3.57
N CYS A 16 12.19 22.11 -3.42
CA CYS A 16 11.90 21.54 -2.09
C CYS A 16 13.21 21.21 -1.35
N HIS A 17 13.17 20.97 -0.03
CA HIS A 17 14.41 20.76 0.75
C HIS A 17 15.24 19.56 0.26
N CYS A 18 14.62 18.45 -0.15
CA CYS A 18 15.34 17.28 -0.68
C CYS A 18 15.69 17.36 -2.17
N GLY A 19 15.25 18.40 -2.89
CA GLY A 19 15.55 18.60 -4.31
C GLY A 19 14.88 17.60 -5.26
N THR A 20 13.81 16.92 -4.85
CA THR A 20 12.96 16.11 -5.75
C THR A 20 12.08 16.99 -6.63
N VAL A 21 11.70 18.17 -6.13
CA VAL A 21 10.98 19.21 -6.86
C VAL A 21 11.89 20.41 -7.03
N VAL A 22 12.10 20.84 -8.28
CA VAL A 22 12.84 22.04 -8.66
C VAL A 22 12.02 22.78 -9.71
N PHE A 23 11.82 24.08 -9.54
CA PHE A 23 11.04 24.92 -10.43
C PHE A 23 11.76 26.24 -10.72
N GLU A 24 11.35 26.92 -11.78
CA GLU A 24 11.76 28.28 -12.11
C GLU A 24 10.52 29.11 -12.41
N ALA A 25 10.47 30.32 -11.88
CA ALA A 25 9.40 31.28 -12.09
C ALA A 25 9.98 32.61 -12.56
N ASP A 26 9.50 33.13 -13.69
CA ASP A 26 9.90 34.45 -14.15
C ASP A 26 8.95 35.51 -13.57
N MET A 27 9.48 36.36 -12.69
CA MET A 27 8.70 37.35 -11.94
C MET A 27 9.40 38.70 -11.92
N ALA A 28 8.65 39.78 -11.67
CA ALA A 28 9.25 41.04 -11.27
C ALA A 28 10.03 40.88 -9.95
N GLU A 29 10.91 41.83 -9.64
CA GLU A 29 11.70 41.82 -8.41
C GLU A 29 10.79 41.64 -7.16
N ILE A 30 11.00 40.55 -6.42
CA ILE A 30 10.19 40.19 -5.26
C ILE A 30 10.55 41.09 -4.08
N LYS A 31 9.65 42.02 -3.73
CA LYS A 31 9.77 42.92 -2.55
C LYS A 31 8.70 42.68 -1.48
N LYS A 32 7.67 41.89 -1.83
CA LYS A 32 6.48 41.66 -1.01
C LYS A 32 6.06 40.19 -1.06
N ALA A 33 5.45 39.71 0.01
CA ALA A 33 4.79 38.41 0.08
C ALA A 33 3.51 38.47 0.91
N ASN A 34 2.59 37.52 0.71
CA ASN A 34 1.29 37.53 1.37
C ASN A 34 1.23 36.48 2.48
N ALA A 35 0.91 36.89 3.71
CA ALA A 35 0.67 35.98 4.82
C ALA A 35 -0.84 35.76 5.01
N CYS A 36 -1.29 34.55 4.73
CA CYS A 36 -2.69 34.19 4.84
C CYS A 36 -3.02 33.68 6.25
N ASN A 37 -4.11 34.18 6.84
CA ASN A 37 -4.58 33.78 8.17
C ASN A 37 -5.41 32.49 8.19
N CYS A 38 -5.48 31.75 7.08
CA CYS A 38 -6.21 30.49 7.00
C CYS A 38 -5.57 29.41 7.91
N SER A 39 -6.34 28.44 8.38
CA SER A 39 -5.87 27.42 9.35
C SER A 39 -4.65 26.62 8.86
N ILE A 40 -4.62 26.18 7.59
CA ILE A 40 -3.44 25.49 7.04
C ILE A 40 -2.27 26.44 6.81
N CYS A 41 -2.56 27.67 6.38
CA CYS A 41 -1.57 28.69 6.09
C CYS A 41 -0.80 29.07 7.35
N PHE A 42 -1.53 29.20 8.45
CA PHE A 42 -0.98 29.42 9.77
C PHE A 42 -0.17 28.21 10.26
N LYS A 43 -0.71 26.99 10.17
CA LYS A 43 -0.01 25.76 10.59
C LYS A 43 1.28 25.45 9.81
N LYS A 44 1.37 25.87 8.54
CA LYS A 44 2.53 25.61 7.67
C LYS A 44 3.36 26.86 7.38
N GLY A 45 3.00 27.99 8.01
CA GLY A 45 3.73 29.25 7.91
C GLY A 45 3.87 29.80 6.49
N TYR A 46 2.89 29.61 5.61
CA TYR A 46 3.00 30.00 4.19
C TYR A 46 3.26 31.50 4.00
N LEU A 47 4.10 31.83 3.03
CA LEU A 47 4.22 33.17 2.47
C LEU A 47 3.97 33.08 0.96
N TRP A 48 2.90 33.68 0.45
CA TRP A 48 2.49 33.47 -0.93
C TRP A 48 3.01 34.56 -1.87
N LEU A 49 3.53 34.10 -3.00
CA LEU A 49 3.80 34.89 -4.20
C LEU A 49 2.87 34.45 -5.32
N PHE A 50 2.51 35.37 -6.21
CA PHE A 50 1.59 35.15 -7.31
C PHE A 50 2.33 35.31 -8.65
N PRO A 51 2.96 34.24 -9.16
CA PRO A 51 3.56 34.26 -10.49
C PRO A 51 2.49 34.18 -11.57
N ASP A 52 2.86 34.59 -12.78
CA ASP A 52 2.12 34.22 -13.98
C ASP A 52 2.25 32.70 -14.22
N GLU A 53 1.12 32.03 -14.38
CA GLU A 53 1.04 30.57 -14.56
C GLU A 53 1.83 30.08 -15.78
N THR A 54 1.86 30.88 -16.85
CA THR A 54 2.60 30.55 -18.08
C THR A 54 4.12 30.67 -17.92
N ARG A 55 4.55 31.30 -16.81
CA ARG A 55 5.96 31.59 -16.51
C ARG A 55 6.50 30.76 -15.35
N LEU A 56 5.75 29.78 -14.85
CA LEU A 56 6.24 28.76 -13.93
C LEU A 56 6.58 27.47 -14.71
N ARG A 57 7.81 26.98 -14.56
CA ARG A 57 8.27 25.72 -15.16
C ARG A 57 8.91 24.82 -14.13
N PHE A 58 8.65 23.51 -14.20
CA PHE A 58 9.34 22.52 -13.37
C PHE A 58 10.59 22.03 -14.09
N VAL A 59 11.75 22.19 -13.45
CA VAL A 59 13.05 21.71 -13.93
C VAL A 59 13.28 20.25 -13.52
N LYS A 60 12.74 19.85 -12.36
CA LYS A 60 12.77 18.48 -11.85
C LYS A 60 11.49 18.19 -11.06
N GLY A 61 10.93 17.01 -11.27
CA GLY A 61 9.58 16.69 -10.78
C GLY A 61 8.50 17.40 -11.59
N SER A 62 7.28 17.34 -11.09
CA SER A 62 6.11 17.98 -11.69
C SER A 62 5.13 18.42 -10.61
N GLU A 63 4.10 19.17 -11.02
CA GLU A 63 2.99 19.51 -10.13
C GLU A 63 2.31 18.27 -9.53
N ASP A 64 2.26 17.17 -10.27
CA ASP A 64 1.57 15.93 -9.90
C ASP A 64 2.44 15.00 -9.05
N SER A 65 3.76 15.20 -9.07
CA SER A 65 4.70 14.49 -8.19
C SER A 65 4.63 14.92 -6.72
N MET A 66 3.87 15.98 -6.43
CA MET A 66 3.69 16.53 -5.09
C MET A 66 2.40 16.05 -4.43
N THR A 67 2.41 15.95 -3.11
CA THR A 67 1.20 15.65 -2.35
C THR A 67 0.33 16.90 -2.25
N GLY A 68 -0.93 16.79 -2.67
CA GLY A 68 -1.94 17.83 -2.54
C GLY A 68 -2.82 17.65 -1.31
N TYR A 69 -3.11 18.75 -0.62
CA TYR A 69 -4.03 18.78 0.51
C TYR A 69 -5.05 19.91 0.35
N THR A 70 -6.33 19.53 0.32
CA THR A 70 -7.48 20.45 0.34
C THR A 70 -8.23 20.31 1.66
N PHE A 71 -8.94 21.35 2.07
CA PHE A 71 -9.75 21.36 3.29
C PHE A 71 -10.90 22.37 3.14
N GLY A 72 -11.88 22.29 4.05
CA GLY A 72 -13.05 23.17 3.99
C GLY A 72 -13.80 23.01 2.66
N PRO A 73 -14.13 24.09 1.94
CA PRO A 73 -14.82 24.04 0.65
C PRO A 73 -14.07 23.32 -0.50
N GLY A 74 -12.82 22.88 -0.29
CA GLY A 74 -12.05 22.14 -1.29
C GLY A 74 -11.48 22.98 -2.44
N LYS A 75 -11.60 24.31 -2.35
CA LYS A 75 -11.29 25.25 -3.43
C LYS A 75 -9.81 25.50 -3.68
N ILE A 76 -8.98 25.34 -2.64
CA ILE A 76 -7.54 25.59 -2.71
C ILE A 76 -6.80 24.31 -2.37
N MET A 77 -6.04 23.80 -3.34
CA MET A 77 -5.18 22.64 -3.20
C MET A 77 -3.77 23.07 -2.83
N HIS A 78 -3.36 22.80 -1.60
CA HIS A 78 -2.01 23.07 -1.12
C HIS A 78 -1.08 21.91 -1.44
N LYS A 79 -0.05 22.14 -2.25
CA LYS A 79 0.91 21.12 -2.68
C LYS A 79 2.24 21.23 -1.93
N PHE A 80 2.73 20.09 -1.47
CA PHE A 80 3.99 19.97 -0.74
C PHE A 80 4.77 18.72 -1.18
N CYS A 81 6.07 18.73 -0.93
CA CYS A 81 6.93 17.60 -1.27
C CYS A 81 6.62 16.39 -0.37
N PRO A 82 6.33 15.20 -0.94
CA PRO A 82 6.02 13.99 -0.17
C PRO A 82 7.18 13.52 0.72
N THR A 83 8.42 13.85 0.34
CA THR A 83 9.63 13.39 1.03
C THR A 83 10.02 14.26 2.22
N CYS A 84 10.00 15.59 2.06
CA CYS A 84 10.55 16.53 3.04
C CYS A 84 9.52 17.51 3.59
N ALA A 85 8.23 17.29 3.30
CA ALA A 85 7.09 18.13 3.67
C ALA A 85 7.12 19.58 3.18
N THR A 86 8.19 20.00 2.48
CA THR A 86 8.39 21.40 2.07
C THR A 86 7.21 21.84 1.22
N PRO A 87 6.46 22.86 1.64
CA PRO A 87 5.37 23.40 0.85
C PRO A 87 5.91 24.22 -0.31
N VAL A 88 5.36 23.96 -1.49
CA VAL A 88 5.87 24.52 -2.74
C VAL A 88 4.87 25.50 -3.34
N MET A 89 3.61 25.11 -3.44
CA MET A 89 2.60 25.91 -4.15
C MET A 89 1.18 25.61 -3.67
N ALA A 90 0.23 26.43 -4.08
CA ALA A 90 -1.18 26.09 -4.00
C ALA A 90 -1.89 26.49 -5.30
N ARG A 91 -2.94 25.74 -5.64
CA ARG A 91 -3.76 25.98 -6.83
C ARG A 91 -5.23 26.10 -6.47
N SER A 92 -5.95 27.00 -7.13
CA SER A 92 -7.39 27.21 -6.99
C SER A 92 -8.04 27.30 -8.36
N GLU A 93 -8.75 26.24 -8.78
CA GLU A 93 -9.45 26.24 -10.07
C GLU A 93 -10.58 27.28 -10.13
N ASP A 94 -11.17 27.59 -8.98
CA ASP A 94 -12.22 28.61 -8.83
C ASP A 94 -11.70 30.06 -9.00
N ALA A 95 -10.38 30.27 -9.03
CA ALA A 95 -9.82 31.61 -9.16
C ALA A 95 -9.82 32.06 -10.64
N PRO A 96 -9.91 33.39 -10.90
CA PRO A 96 -9.77 33.92 -12.25
C PRO A 96 -8.46 33.47 -12.92
N GLU A 97 -8.51 33.33 -14.25
CA GLU A 97 -7.34 32.97 -15.07
C GLU A 97 -6.17 33.95 -14.80
N GLY A 98 -4.97 33.40 -14.53
CA GLY A 98 -3.79 34.17 -14.12
C GLY A 98 -3.68 34.45 -12.62
N LYS A 99 -4.64 33.99 -11.80
CA LYS A 99 -4.60 34.05 -10.33
C LYS A 99 -4.81 32.70 -9.66
N ARG A 100 -4.78 31.59 -10.42
CA ARG A 100 -5.06 30.25 -9.89
C ARG A 100 -3.88 29.66 -9.14
N LEU A 101 -2.69 30.22 -9.33
CA LEU A 101 -1.44 29.67 -8.81
C LEU A 101 -0.78 30.63 -7.82
N VAL A 102 -0.34 30.07 -6.69
CA VAL A 102 0.60 30.72 -5.77
C VAL A 102 1.78 29.81 -5.48
N ILE A 103 2.96 30.40 -5.32
CA ILE A 103 4.17 29.69 -4.89
C ILE A 103 4.62 30.19 -3.51
N ASN A 104 5.17 29.29 -2.71
CA ASN A 104 5.65 29.63 -1.38
C ASN A 104 7.00 30.36 -1.47
N ALA A 105 7.06 31.54 -0.85
CA ALA A 105 8.21 32.44 -0.88
C ALA A 105 9.36 31.94 0.01
N ARG A 106 9.07 31.21 1.10
CA ARG A 106 10.00 30.94 2.22
C ARG A 106 11.33 30.30 1.81
N PRO A 107 12.43 31.07 1.64
CA PRO A 107 13.77 30.53 1.46
C PRO A 107 14.43 30.35 2.84
N PRO A 108 15.62 29.74 2.92
CA PRO A 108 16.49 29.83 4.08
C PRO A 108 17.42 31.04 4.01
N SER A 109 17.78 31.56 5.19
CA SER A 109 18.54 32.78 5.38
C SER A 109 20.06 32.59 5.30
N ASN A 110 20.73 33.65 4.88
CA ASN A 110 22.18 33.82 4.91
C ASN A 110 22.64 34.51 6.21
N ARG A 111 22.04 34.23 7.38
CA ARG A 111 22.34 35.00 8.61
C ARG A 111 23.68 34.67 9.29
N VAL A 112 24.47 33.69 8.81
CA VAL A 112 25.77 33.35 9.42
C VAL A 112 26.80 33.07 8.33
N GLU A 113 27.75 33.97 8.13
CA GLU A 113 29.05 33.63 7.55
C GLU A 113 29.77 32.70 8.54
N SER A 114 29.64 31.40 8.35
CA SER A 114 30.47 30.42 9.03
C SER A 114 31.65 30.09 8.11
N PRO A 115 32.88 29.99 8.62
CA PRO A 115 34.02 29.50 7.83
C PRO A 115 33.77 28.09 7.24
N LEU A 116 32.83 27.33 7.80
CA LEU A 116 32.40 26.01 7.33
C LEU A 116 31.29 26.05 6.26
N THR A 117 30.57 27.16 6.06
CA THR A 117 29.46 27.26 5.07
C THR A 117 29.91 27.70 3.68
N GLY A 118 31.20 27.97 3.47
CA GLY A 118 31.79 28.24 2.15
C GLY A 118 31.59 27.11 1.12
N LEU A 119 31.32 25.88 1.57
CA LEU A 119 31.05 24.72 0.71
C LEU A 119 29.55 24.50 0.37
N PHE A 120 28.61 25.15 1.05
CA PHE A 120 27.17 24.90 0.89
C PHE A 120 26.41 26.12 0.35
N LYS A 121 26.91 26.71 -0.74
CA LYS A 121 26.22 27.81 -1.42
C LYS A 121 24.86 27.33 -1.99
N GLN A 122 23.78 28.00 -1.56
CA GLN A 122 22.48 28.14 -2.24
C GLN A 122 21.47 26.97 -2.20
N ALA A 123 21.02 26.55 -1.02
CA ALA A 123 19.86 25.65 -0.91
C ALA A 123 18.59 26.44 -0.57
N HIS A 124 17.88 27.06 -1.51
CA HIS A 124 16.66 27.86 -1.20
C HIS A 124 15.32 27.32 -1.78
N VAL A 125 14.15 27.71 -1.22
CA VAL A 125 12.85 27.47 -1.93
C VAL A 125 12.70 28.45 -3.07
N ILE A 126 13.22 29.67 -2.91
CA ILE A 126 13.53 30.59 -4.01
C ILE A 126 14.93 31.12 -3.76
N GLN A 127 15.84 30.87 -4.69
CA GLN A 127 17.27 31.18 -4.58
C GLN A 127 17.51 32.69 -4.61
N GLY A 128 18.34 33.17 -3.66
CA GLY A 128 18.71 34.57 -3.56
C GLY A 128 17.62 35.52 -3.04
N LEU A 129 16.56 34.99 -2.41
CA LEU A 129 15.52 35.77 -1.73
C LEU A 129 15.74 35.74 -0.21
N ASN A 130 15.58 36.87 0.48
CA ASN A 130 15.56 36.93 1.94
C ASN A 130 14.17 37.35 2.41
N THR A 131 13.42 36.45 3.07
CA THR A 131 12.05 36.75 3.53
C THR A 131 11.96 37.76 4.65
N TRP A 132 13.06 37.99 5.39
CA TRP A 132 13.09 38.98 6.45
C TRP A 132 13.09 40.42 5.92
N ASP A 133 13.50 40.61 4.66
CA ASP A 133 13.52 41.91 3.99
C ASP A 133 12.22 42.17 3.21
N LEU A 134 11.31 41.20 3.15
CA LEU A 134 10.05 41.34 2.44
C LEU A 134 9.02 42.09 3.30
N THR A 135 8.30 43.00 2.66
CA THR A 135 7.07 43.52 3.25
C THR A 135 6.00 42.42 3.21
N ILE A 136 5.50 42.02 4.38
CA ILE A 136 4.48 40.98 4.50
C ILE A 136 3.09 41.63 4.53
N GLU A 137 2.29 41.37 3.50
CA GLU A 137 0.91 41.86 3.39
C GLU A 137 -0.07 40.81 3.96
N PRO A 138 -0.99 41.22 4.85
CA PRO A 138 -1.96 40.30 5.42
C PRO A 138 -3.01 39.91 4.38
N TRP A 139 -3.36 38.63 4.33
CA TRP A 139 -4.43 38.11 3.51
C TRP A 139 -5.46 37.36 4.37
N ASN A 140 -6.72 37.81 4.30
CA ASN A 140 -7.83 37.14 4.96
C ASN A 140 -8.33 35.90 4.18
N GLY A 141 -7.69 34.75 4.39
CA GLY A 141 -8.20 33.46 3.89
C GLY A 141 -9.15 32.76 4.85
N ALA A 142 -9.18 33.13 6.14
CA ALA A 142 -10.14 32.60 7.10
C ALA A 142 -11.60 32.98 6.76
N GLY A 143 -11.80 34.09 6.03
CA GLY A 143 -13.10 34.48 5.48
C GLY A 143 -13.56 33.68 4.25
N LEU A 144 -12.70 32.82 3.69
CA LEU A 144 -13.02 32.00 2.50
C LEU A 144 -13.65 30.67 2.92
N GLY A 145 -14.90 30.72 3.38
CA GLY A 145 -15.72 29.55 3.70
C GLY A 145 -16.02 29.39 5.20
N ALA A 146 -16.51 28.19 5.56
CA ALA A 146 -16.85 27.90 6.95
C ALA A 146 -15.61 27.89 7.86
N PRO A 147 -15.72 28.36 9.11
CA PRO A 147 -14.62 28.31 10.07
C PRO A 147 -14.08 26.88 10.23
N TYR A 148 -12.75 26.74 10.16
CA TYR A 148 -12.11 25.46 10.40
C TYR A 148 -12.29 25.05 11.87
N VAL A 149 -12.83 23.84 12.08
CA VAL A 149 -12.95 23.23 13.40
C VAL A 149 -11.70 22.40 13.65
N HIS A 150 -10.94 22.76 14.70
CA HIS A 150 -9.74 22.05 15.08
C HIS A 150 -10.09 20.63 15.56
N PRO A 151 -9.42 19.58 15.03
CA PRO A 151 -9.55 18.22 15.53
C PRO A 151 -9.19 18.16 17.01
N VAL A 152 -10.06 17.49 17.79
CA VAL A 152 -9.84 17.26 19.21
C VAL A 152 -8.77 16.18 19.37
N TYR A 153 -7.79 16.43 20.23
CA TYR A 153 -6.77 15.44 20.59
C TYR A 153 -7.41 14.29 21.39
N LYS A 154 -7.14 13.04 20.98
CA LYS A 154 -7.72 11.81 21.57
C LYS A 154 -6.68 10.89 22.20
N GLY A 155 -5.41 11.31 22.25
CA GLY A 155 -4.32 10.51 22.79
C GLY A 155 -4.19 10.61 24.31
N ALA A 156 -3.25 9.84 24.88
CA ALA A 156 -2.90 9.98 26.28
C ALA A 156 -2.21 11.33 26.57
N MET A 157 -2.32 11.77 27.83
CA MET A 157 -1.70 13.02 28.27
C MET A 157 -0.24 12.79 28.66
N PRO A 158 0.66 13.76 28.39
CA PRO A 158 2.08 13.69 28.72
C PRO A 158 2.32 13.77 30.24
N GLU A 159 3.49 13.30 30.66
CA GLU A 159 3.96 13.52 32.04
C GLU A 159 4.30 15.00 32.28
N ALA A 160 4.37 15.40 33.56
CA ALA A 160 4.75 16.75 33.97
C ALA A 160 6.12 17.16 33.41
N ALA A 161 6.27 18.40 32.95
CA ALA A 161 7.51 18.87 32.31
C ALA A 161 8.69 19.07 33.30
N GLY A 162 8.45 19.00 34.61
CA GLY A 162 9.46 19.14 35.67
C GLY A 162 9.02 18.53 37.01
N ASP A 163 9.91 18.54 38.01
CA ASP A 163 9.79 17.72 39.23
C ASP A 163 9.15 18.45 40.44
N GLY A 164 8.37 19.52 40.21
CA GLY A 164 7.72 20.23 41.33
C GLY A 164 7.03 21.57 41.05
N GLY A 165 6.73 21.91 39.79
CA GLY A 165 6.08 23.18 39.40
C GLY A 165 4.72 23.01 38.70
N SER A 166 3.99 24.13 38.54
CA SER A 166 2.74 24.20 37.75
C SER A 166 2.96 23.69 36.33
N THR A 167 2.32 22.58 35.97
CA THR A 167 2.38 22.02 34.61
C THR A 167 1.17 22.47 33.81
N THR A 168 1.39 23.09 32.65
CA THR A 168 0.32 23.40 31.69
C THR A 168 0.41 22.45 30.51
N VAL A 169 -0.69 21.74 30.19
CA VAL A 169 -0.74 20.81 29.06
C VAL A 169 -1.42 21.48 27.88
N TYR A 170 -0.75 21.44 26.73
CA TYR A 170 -1.26 21.92 25.46
C TYR A 170 -1.51 20.74 24.53
N THR A 171 -2.70 20.69 23.95
CA THR A 171 -3.07 19.67 22.96
C THR A 171 -3.26 20.29 21.59
N GLY A 172 -3.00 19.53 20.56
CA GLY A 172 -3.10 19.96 19.18
C GLY A 172 -2.83 18.83 18.21
N GLY A 173 -2.43 19.19 17.00
CA GLY A 173 -2.15 18.21 15.97
C GLY A 173 -1.94 18.82 14.59
N CYS A 174 -1.75 17.94 13.62
CA CYS A 174 -1.75 18.27 12.21
C CYS A 174 -3.13 18.81 11.75
N HIS A 175 -3.19 19.36 10.53
CA HIS A 175 -4.42 19.98 10.04
C HIS A 175 -5.55 18.97 9.73
N CYS A 176 -5.22 17.74 9.30
CA CYS A 176 -6.24 16.73 8.99
C CYS A 176 -6.71 15.91 10.21
N GLY A 177 -6.09 16.09 11.39
CA GLY A 177 -6.46 15.39 12.62
C GLY A 177 -5.91 13.97 12.79
N ARG A 178 -5.19 13.43 11.80
CA ARG A 178 -4.59 12.07 11.89
C ARG A 178 -3.39 11.97 12.81
N VAL A 179 -2.70 13.09 13.00
CA VAL A 179 -1.56 13.22 13.91
C VAL A 179 -1.95 14.21 15.00
N GLY A 180 -2.05 13.72 16.23
CA GLY A 180 -2.23 14.50 17.45
C GLY A 180 -0.91 14.70 18.16
N VAL A 181 -0.78 15.84 18.85
CA VAL A 181 0.33 16.12 19.76
C VAL A 181 -0.23 16.67 21.07
N ALA A 182 0.28 16.16 22.19
CA ALA A 182 0.11 16.79 23.49
C ALA A 182 1.48 17.07 24.09
N VAL A 183 1.66 18.27 24.63
CA VAL A 183 2.91 18.72 25.25
C VAL A 183 2.63 19.30 26.62
N ALA A 184 3.32 18.80 27.63
CA ALA A 184 3.40 19.41 28.94
C ALA A 184 4.50 20.47 28.93
N SER A 185 4.17 21.66 29.41
CA SER A 185 5.06 22.78 29.59
C SER A 185 5.22 23.07 31.09
N SER A 186 6.39 23.60 31.48
CA SER A 186 6.72 24.00 32.86
C SER A 186 5.95 25.24 33.35
N GLY A 187 5.05 25.78 32.52
CA GLY A 187 4.22 26.94 32.77
C GLY A 187 3.43 27.31 31.50
N PRO A 188 2.54 28.32 31.57
CA PRO A 188 1.81 28.77 30.40
C PRO A 188 2.75 29.33 29.33
N LEU A 189 2.49 29.02 28.06
CA LEU A 189 3.20 29.54 26.88
C LEU A 189 2.75 30.96 26.55
N ASP A 190 2.97 31.89 27.47
CA ASP A 190 2.72 33.32 27.33
C ASP A 190 4.00 34.13 27.60
N GLY A 191 3.86 35.44 27.81
CA GLY A 191 5.00 36.33 28.08
C GLY A 191 5.78 36.00 29.36
N THR A 192 5.28 35.10 30.21
CA THR A 192 5.91 34.63 31.45
C THR A 192 6.67 33.31 31.27
N TYR A 193 6.65 32.70 30.09
CA TYR A 193 7.34 31.43 29.83
C TYR A 193 8.86 31.61 29.82
N GLU A 194 9.55 31.01 30.80
CA GLU A 194 11.01 31.06 30.91
C GLU A 194 11.75 30.02 30.04
N GLY A 195 11.01 29.08 29.43
CA GLY A 195 11.60 28.07 28.55
C GLY A 195 11.95 28.60 27.16
N ARG A 196 12.74 27.82 26.41
CA ARG A 196 13.25 28.25 25.10
C ARG A 196 12.24 27.98 23.97
N MET A 197 11.66 29.05 23.43
CA MET A 197 11.00 29.05 22.12
C MET A 197 11.98 29.50 21.04
N VAL A 198 12.13 28.72 19.96
CA VAL A 198 13.12 28.97 18.90
C VAL A 198 12.44 29.03 17.55
N GLU A 199 12.59 30.18 16.87
CA GLU A 199 12.46 30.26 15.43
C GLU A 199 13.84 29.98 14.82
N CYS A 200 13.99 28.80 14.22
CA CYS A 200 15.29 28.33 13.75
C CYS A 200 15.52 28.76 12.30
N ASN A 201 16.71 29.28 12.01
CA ASN A 201 17.11 29.74 10.68
C ASN A 201 17.71 28.64 9.78
N CYS A 202 17.49 27.37 10.14
CA CYS A 202 18.01 26.23 9.39
C CYS A 202 17.33 26.08 8.02
N SER A 203 18.01 25.43 7.08
CA SER A 203 17.56 25.30 5.69
C SER A 203 16.17 24.69 5.52
N ILE A 204 15.74 23.78 6.40
CA ILE A 204 14.38 23.21 6.40
C ILE A 204 13.41 24.01 7.27
N CYS A 205 13.93 24.66 8.31
CA CYS A 205 13.13 25.33 9.32
C CYS A 205 12.44 26.56 8.78
N GLU A 206 13.18 27.35 8.01
CA GLU A 206 12.62 28.54 7.40
C GLU A 206 11.61 28.18 6.31
N ARG A 207 11.90 27.18 5.48
CA ARG A 207 11.02 26.74 4.37
C ARG A 207 9.62 26.34 4.82
N ASN A 208 9.53 25.79 6.03
CA ASN A 208 8.29 25.30 6.61
C ASN A 208 7.76 26.20 7.75
N GLY A 209 8.43 27.33 8.02
CA GLY A 209 8.01 28.31 9.03
C GLY A 209 7.95 27.76 10.45
N TYR A 210 8.90 26.90 10.85
CA TYR A 210 8.84 26.25 12.15
C TYR A 210 9.08 27.20 13.33
N ARG A 211 8.36 26.94 14.42
CA ARG A 211 8.66 27.44 15.76
C ARG A 211 8.74 26.25 16.71
N TRP A 212 9.85 26.12 17.41
CA TRP A 212 10.14 24.97 18.25
C TRP A 212 10.15 25.33 19.72
N MET A 213 9.55 24.49 20.55
CA MET A 213 9.92 24.33 21.95
C MET A 213 10.70 23.04 22.11
N TYR A 214 11.55 22.96 23.14
CA TYR A 214 12.37 21.79 23.43
C TYR A 214 12.06 21.22 24.82
N PRO A 215 10.85 20.70 25.05
CA PRO A 215 10.49 20.01 26.29
C PRO A 215 11.25 18.68 26.42
N PRO A 216 11.36 18.11 27.63
CA PRO A 216 11.85 16.75 27.80
C PRO A 216 10.92 15.75 27.09
N ARG A 217 11.47 14.64 26.57
CA ARG A 217 10.72 13.67 25.74
C ARG A 217 9.46 13.11 26.41
N ARG A 218 9.53 12.82 27.72
CA ARG A 218 8.39 12.34 28.54
C ARG A 218 7.23 13.33 28.64
N ALA A 219 7.51 14.61 28.38
CA ALA A 219 6.52 15.68 28.35
C ALA A 219 5.89 15.87 26.97
N VAL A 220 6.10 14.95 26.01
CA VAL A 220 5.51 15.00 24.67
C VAL A 220 4.87 13.65 24.34
N MET A 221 3.61 13.69 23.93
CA MET A 221 2.85 12.54 23.42
C MET A 221 2.48 12.78 21.96
N LEU A 222 2.70 11.78 21.11
CA LEU A 222 2.22 11.77 19.73
C LEU A 222 1.19 10.66 19.55
N THR A 223 0.12 10.96 18.83
CA THR A 223 -0.91 9.97 18.47
C THR A 223 -1.10 9.98 16.97
N ALA A 224 -0.66 8.93 16.30
CA ALA A 224 -0.80 8.74 14.86
C ALA A 224 -0.61 7.27 14.51
N SER A 225 -1.13 6.86 13.35
CA SER A 225 -0.65 5.64 12.69
C SER A 225 0.72 5.90 12.06
N GLU A 226 1.61 4.92 12.07
CA GLU A 226 2.89 4.96 11.32
C GLU A 226 2.69 5.29 9.83
N SER A 227 1.58 4.84 9.25
CA SER A 227 1.22 5.15 7.86
C SER A 227 0.96 6.65 7.63
N ASP A 228 0.52 7.38 8.66
CA ASP A 228 0.22 8.81 8.61
C ASP A 228 1.44 9.70 8.87
N LEU A 229 2.58 9.15 9.33
CA LEU A 229 3.80 9.88 9.68
C LEU A 229 4.88 9.76 8.60
N GLY A 230 5.31 10.89 8.04
CA GLY A 230 6.50 10.99 7.22
C GLY A 230 7.69 11.45 8.05
N HIS A 231 8.87 10.90 7.76
CA HIS A 231 10.13 11.29 8.40
C HIS A 231 11.13 11.77 7.37
N TYR A 232 11.84 12.84 7.71
CA TYR A 232 12.85 13.42 6.83
C TYR A 232 14.10 13.79 7.61
N ALA A 233 15.14 12.97 7.43
CA ALA A 233 16.46 13.17 8.02
C ALA A 233 17.32 14.10 7.16
N PHE A 234 18.11 14.96 7.80
CA PHE A 234 19.00 15.92 7.13
C PHE A 234 20.20 16.31 8.02
N GLY A 235 21.20 16.96 7.42
CA GLY A 235 22.38 17.43 8.14
C GLY A 235 23.29 16.29 8.63
N SER A 236 23.65 15.37 7.73
CA SER A 236 24.33 14.09 8.05
C SER A 236 23.54 13.27 9.08
N GLU A 237 22.21 13.28 8.94
CA GLU A 237 21.27 12.53 9.78
C GLU A 237 21.43 12.82 11.28
N ARG A 238 21.80 14.06 11.60
CA ARG A 238 21.82 14.53 13.00
C ARG A 238 20.44 14.94 13.47
N MET A 239 19.55 15.27 12.53
CA MET A 239 18.21 15.77 12.78
C MET A 239 17.20 15.08 11.85
N SER A 240 16.02 14.76 12.39
CA SER A 240 14.87 14.24 11.63
C SER A 240 13.63 15.06 11.92
N LYS A 241 12.88 15.41 10.86
CA LYS A 241 11.56 16.05 10.98
C LYS A 241 10.47 15.02 10.79
N THR A 242 9.48 15.03 11.68
CA THR A 242 8.27 14.23 11.54
C THR A 242 7.12 15.13 11.06
N PHE A 243 6.35 14.66 10.09
CA PHE A 243 5.22 15.39 9.51
C PHE A 243 4.07 14.45 9.17
N CYS A 244 2.86 15.00 9.06
CA CYS A 244 1.71 14.24 8.59
C CYS A 244 1.81 14.03 7.07
N ARG A 245 1.84 12.77 6.58
CA ARG A 245 1.86 12.45 5.14
C ARG A 245 0.66 13.01 4.37
N VAL A 246 -0.46 13.26 5.05
CA VAL A 246 -1.70 13.75 4.43
C VAL A 246 -1.69 15.26 4.22
N CYS A 247 -1.45 16.05 5.28
CA CYS A 247 -1.53 17.52 5.18
C CYS A 247 -0.17 18.22 5.15
N GLY A 248 0.92 17.49 5.37
CA GLY A 248 2.29 18.00 5.39
C GLY A 248 2.58 18.95 6.57
N VAL A 249 1.72 18.97 7.59
CA VAL A 249 2.00 19.72 8.83
C VAL A 249 3.06 18.95 9.62
N ASN A 250 4.11 19.66 10.00
CA ASN A 250 5.21 19.11 10.78
C ASN A 250 4.86 19.13 12.27
N VAL A 251 5.34 18.14 13.01
CA VAL A 251 4.94 17.90 14.41
C VAL A 251 6.13 17.81 15.36
N THR A 252 7.25 17.18 14.98
CA THR A 252 8.43 17.05 15.85
C THR A 252 9.75 17.36 15.14
N ASN A 253 10.76 17.57 15.97
CA ASN A 253 12.14 17.82 15.60
C ASN A 253 13.06 16.97 16.48
N ASP A 254 13.47 15.81 15.98
CA ASP A 254 14.24 14.83 16.75
C ASP A 254 15.73 14.90 16.38
N GLY A 255 16.64 14.79 17.36
CA GLY A 255 18.09 14.84 17.14
C GLY A 255 18.87 13.67 17.76
N GLY A 256 20.04 13.32 17.18
CA GLY A 256 21.01 12.35 17.71
C GLY A 256 21.65 11.39 16.67
N PRO A 257 22.71 10.62 17.03
CA PRO A 257 23.43 9.67 16.14
C PRO A 257 22.64 8.39 15.79
N ARG A 258 21.30 8.48 15.77
CA ARG A 258 20.33 7.42 15.47
C ARG A 258 19.21 7.92 14.55
N ALA A 259 19.40 9.01 13.82
CA ALA A 259 18.44 9.42 12.79
C ALA A 259 18.56 8.61 11.48
N VAL A 260 19.32 7.50 11.49
CA VAL A 260 19.78 6.73 10.31
C VAL A 260 19.17 5.32 10.20
N ASP A 261 18.77 4.69 11.31
CA ASP A 261 18.59 3.22 11.32
C ASP A 261 17.14 2.73 11.26
N GLY A 262 16.15 3.62 11.18
CA GLY A 262 14.73 3.22 11.06
C GLY A 262 14.17 2.37 12.22
N ASP A 263 14.96 2.10 13.26
CA ASP A 263 14.55 1.43 14.48
C ASP A 263 13.94 2.45 15.46
N TRP A 264 12.62 2.62 15.34
CA TRP A 264 11.80 3.43 16.24
C TRP A 264 11.46 2.72 17.56
N SER A 265 11.87 1.45 17.74
CA SER A 265 11.54 0.62 18.91
C SER A 265 12.55 0.76 20.07
N ALA A 266 13.74 1.29 19.81
CA ALA A 266 14.78 1.51 20.81
C ALA A 266 14.63 2.84 21.58
N GLY A 267 13.52 2.97 22.32
CA GLY A 267 13.46 3.67 23.62
C GLY A 267 13.81 5.16 23.69
N ASN A 268 13.66 5.94 22.62
CA ASN A 268 14.07 7.36 22.66
C ASN A 268 13.25 8.31 21.77
N HIS A 269 11.95 8.05 21.60
CA HIS A 269 10.99 8.94 20.91
C HIS A 269 9.92 9.44 21.89
N PRO A 270 9.19 10.54 21.60
CA PRO A 270 7.90 10.81 22.24
C PRO A 270 7.05 9.54 22.15
N THR A 271 6.36 9.15 23.22
CA THR A 271 5.62 7.90 23.25
C THR A 271 4.54 7.91 22.16
N LEU A 272 4.75 7.13 21.10
CA LEU A 272 3.79 6.96 20.03
C LEU A 272 2.72 5.98 20.50
N MET A 273 1.49 6.47 20.67
CA MET A 273 0.36 5.59 20.96
C MET A 273 -0.42 5.30 19.69
N GLU A 274 -0.69 4.02 19.45
CA GLU A 274 -1.72 3.61 18.48
C GLU A 274 -3.07 4.22 18.88
N PRO A 275 -3.84 4.77 17.94
CA PRO A 275 -5.16 5.32 18.24
C PRO A 275 -6.07 4.22 18.83
N PRO A 276 -6.94 4.55 19.80
CA PRO A 276 -7.88 3.58 20.38
C PRO A 276 -8.79 3.00 19.28
N PRO A 277 -9.17 1.70 19.37
CA PRO A 277 -10.07 1.08 18.40
C PRO A 277 -11.45 1.72 18.57
N THR A 278 -11.79 2.66 17.70
CA THR A 278 -13.10 3.29 17.67
C THR A 278 -13.69 3.13 16.27
N SER A 279 -14.86 2.50 16.26
CA SER A 279 -15.70 2.09 15.14
C SER A 279 -16.32 3.25 14.35
N GLU A 280 -15.65 4.40 14.26
CA GLU A 280 -16.04 5.53 13.42
C GLU A 280 -14.77 6.18 12.88
N LEU A 281 -14.09 5.46 11.98
CA LEU A 281 -13.03 6.02 11.16
C LEU A 281 -13.67 6.80 10.02
N VAL A 282 -13.42 8.10 9.96
CA VAL A 282 -13.42 8.85 8.71
C VAL A 282 -12.46 8.12 7.77
N GLU A 283 -12.97 7.67 6.63
CA GLU A 283 -12.22 6.88 5.66
C GLU A 283 -10.87 7.49 5.27
N PRO A 284 -9.86 6.67 4.94
CA PRO A 284 -8.62 7.17 4.39
C PRO A 284 -8.88 7.83 3.04
N VAL A 285 -8.89 9.16 2.96
CA VAL A 285 -8.97 9.90 1.69
C VAL A 285 -7.63 9.82 0.95
N GLY A 286 -7.29 8.66 0.40
CA GLY A 286 -7.23 8.63 -1.06
C GLY A 286 -8.70 8.62 -1.45
N GLY A 287 -9.20 9.61 -2.20
CA GLY A 287 -10.64 9.71 -2.45
C GLY A 287 -11.23 8.37 -2.88
N ALA A 288 -12.53 8.14 -2.74
CA ALA A 288 -13.17 6.91 -3.23
C ALA A 288 -12.69 6.51 -4.65
N GLN A 289 -12.30 7.51 -5.45
CA GLN A 289 -11.55 7.39 -6.69
C GLN A 289 -10.21 6.62 -6.60
N GLN A 290 -9.29 6.92 -5.69
CA GLN A 290 -8.02 6.20 -5.52
C GLN A 290 -8.25 4.75 -5.08
N THR A 291 -9.11 4.53 -4.09
CA THR A 291 -9.51 3.17 -3.69
C THR A 291 -10.14 2.43 -4.87
N ALA A 292 -11.00 3.09 -5.65
CA ALA A 292 -11.57 2.50 -6.86
C ALA A 292 -10.50 2.21 -7.93
N LYS A 293 -9.50 3.07 -8.12
CA LYS A 293 -8.37 2.83 -9.03
C LYS A 293 -7.53 1.63 -8.60
N ASP A 294 -7.21 1.52 -7.30
CA ASP A 294 -6.46 0.39 -6.74
C ASP A 294 -7.28 -0.93 -6.83
N LEU A 295 -8.58 -0.89 -6.52
CA LEU A 295 -9.48 -2.03 -6.69
C LEU A 295 -9.63 -2.44 -8.16
N PHE A 296 -9.76 -1.48 -9.08
CA PHE A 296 -9.91 -1.73 -10.50
C PHE A 296 -8.64 -2.32 -11.12
N SER A 297 -7.48 -1.75 -10.82
CA SER A 297 -6.18 -2.29 -11.27
C SER A 297 -5.93 -3.69 -10.69
N GLY A 298 -6.28 -3.93 -9.42
CA GLY A 298 -6.27 -5.26 -8.82
C GLY A 298 -7.21 -6.25 -9.52
N ALA A 299 -8.43 -5.83 -9.87
CA ALA A 299 -9.38 -6.65 -10.62
C ALA A 299 -8.85 -7.01 -12.03
N MET A 300 -8.25 -6.06 -12.75
CA MET A 300 -7.64 -6.32 -14.05
C MET A 300 -6.46 -7.30 -13.95
N GLY A 301 -5.64 -7.17 -12.91
CA GLY A 301 -4.62 -8.17 -12.56
C GLY A 301 -5.22 -9.56 -12.36
N GLY A 302 -6.31 -9.66 -11.60
CA GLY A 302 -7.03 -10.92 -11.37
C GLY A 302 -7.58 -11.55 -12.66
N ILE A 303 -8.13 -10.75 -13.57
CA ILE A 303 -8.60 -11.22 -14.88
C ILE A 303 -7.43 -11.74 -15.72
N ALA A 304 -6.32 -10.98 -15.80
CA ALA A 304 -5.13 -11.39 -16.52
C ALA A 304 -4.56 -12.71 -15.98
N GLN A 305 -4.52 -12.87 -14.66
CA GLN A 305 -4.10 -14.08 -13.98
C GLN A 305 -4.87 -15.32 -14.47
N VAL A 306 -6.19 -15.18 -14.59
CA VAL A 306 -7.07 -16.26 -15.04
C VAL A 306 -6.83 -16.55 -16.53
N LEU A 307 -6.81 -15.52 -17.38
CA LEU A 307 -6.69 -15.68 -18.83
C LEU A 307 -5.33 -16.25 -19.27
N ILE A 308 -4.23 -15.80 -18.67
CA ILE A 308 -2.88 -16.27 -18.98
C ILE A 308 -2.70 -17.72 -18.52
N GLY A 309 -3.29 -18.06 -17.37
CA GLY A 309 -3.11 -19.36 -16.77
C GLY A 309 -4.02 -20.46 -17.34
N GLN A 310 -5.17 -20.09 -17.90
CA GLN A 310 -6.21 -21.05 -18.30
C GLN A 310 -5.73 -22.13 -19.29
N PRO A 311 -4.93 -21.83 -20.34
CA PRO A 311 -4.45 -22.86 -21.26
C PRO A 311 -3.69 -23.98 -20.55
N PHE A 312 -2.87 -23.63 -19.55
CA PHE A 312 -2.13 -24.59 -18.74
C PHE A 312 -3.05 -25.44 -17.87
N ASP A 313 -4.09 -24.84 -17.28
CA ASP A 313 -5.04 -25.54 -16.42
C ASP A 313 -5.86 -26.56 -17.20
N ILE A 314 -6.26 -26.25 -18.44
CA ILE A 314 -6.96 -27.21 -19.31
C ILE A 314 -6.08 -28.42 -19.60
N ILE A 315 -4.81 -28.19 -19.97
CA ILE A 315 -3.85 -29.28 -20.26
C ILE A 315 -3.65 -30.15 -19.03
N LYS A 316 -3.46 -29.52 -17.85
CA LYS A 316 -3.32 -30.20 -16.56
C LYS A 316 -4.54 -31.08 -16.26
N VAL A 317 -5.75 -30.51 -16.24
CA VAL A 317 -6.97 -31.24 -15.85
C VAL A 317 -7.21 -32.43 -16.77
N ARG A 318 -6.98 -32.29 -18.08
CA ARG A 318 -7.15 -33.40 -19.03
C ARG A 318 -6.13 -34.51 -18.86
N LEU A 319 -4.89 -34.16 -18.51
CA LEU A 319 -3.87 -35.16 -18.15
C LEU A 319 -4.23 -35.90 -16.87
N GLN A 320 -4.78 -35.21 -15.86
CA GLN A 320 -5.14 -35.81 -14.57
C GLN A 320 -6.40 -36.69 -14.63
N THR A 321 -7.35 -36.36 -15.51
CA THR A 321 -8.68 -36.98 -15.56
C THR A 321 -8.84 -38.01 -16.67
N THR A 322 -7.92 -38.03 -17.65
CA THR A 322 -7.95 -38.97 -18.77
C THR A 322 -6.59 -39.59 -19.06
N ASN A 323 -6.60 -40.85 -19.50
CA ASN A 323 -5.40 -41.57 -19.94
C ASN A 323 -5.14 -41.45 -21.45
N ARG A 324 -5.91 -40.59 -22.17
CA ARG A 324 -5.81 -40.44 -23.63
C ARG A 324 -4.51 -39.77 -24.08
N TYR A 325 -3.92 -38.93 -23.24
CA TYR A 325 -2.75 -38.12 -23.61
C TYR A 325 -1.47 -38.70 -23.02
N THR A 326 -0.43 -38.81 -23.84
CA THR A 326 0.89 -39.29 -23.40
C THR A 326 1.68 -38.21 -22.65
N GLY A 327 1.39 -36.93 -22.91
CA GLY A 327 2.05 -35.80 -22.26
C GLY A 327 1.40 -34.46 -22.60
N ALA A 328 1.93 -33.38 -22.02
CA ALA A 328 1.37 -32.03 -22.14
C ALA A 328 1.32 -31.49 -23.57
N PHE A 329 2.40 -31.66 -24.34
CA PHE A 329 2.45 -31.20 -25.72
C PHE A 329 1.48 -31.96 -26.63
N ASN A 330 1.37 -33.27 -26.44
CA ASN A 330 0.40 -34.11 -27.14
C ASN A 330 -1.04 -33.69 -26.80
N ALA A 331 -1.32 -33.42 -25.52
CA ALA A 331 -2.62 -32.89 -25.08
C ALA A 331 -2.92 -31.54 -25.74
N ALA A 332 -2.00 -30.57 -25.68
CA ALA A 332 -2.18 -29.25 -26.28
C ALA A 332 -2.44 -29.33 -27.79
N THR A 333 -1.62 -30.10 -28.52
CA THR A 333 -1.77 -30.26 -29.97
C THR A 333 -3.08 -30.96 -30.32
N SER A 334 -3.46 -32.00 -29.57
CA SER A 334 -4.73 -32.70 -29.79
C SER A 334 -5.92 -31.78 -29.54
N ILE A 335 -5.93 -31.02 -28.44
CA ILE A 335 -7.02 -30.09 -28.11
C ILE A 335 -7.16 -29.03 -29.21
N TYR A 336 -6.05 -28.43 -29.63
CA TYR A 336 -6.05 -27.42 -30.68
C TYR A 336 -6.64 -27.97 -31.99
N ARG A 337 -6.21 -29.18 -32.41
CA ARG A 337 -6.68 -29.80 -33.66
C ARG A 337 -8.11 -30.31 -33.60
N SER A 338 -8.55 -30.90 -32.48
CA SER A 338 -9.86 -31.55 -32.40
C SER A 338 -10.97 -30.64 -31.85
N GLU A 339 -10.63 -29.60 -31.10
CA GLU A 339 -11.60 -28.73 -30.42
C GLU A 339 -11.42 -27.25 -30.72
N GLY A 340 -10.32 -26.86 -31.37
CA GLY A 340 -10.02 -25.47 -31.69
C GLY A 340 -9.44 -24.66 -30.52
N PRO A 341 -9.00 -23.41 -30.80
CA PRO A 341 -8.31 -22.56 -29.83
C PRO A 341 -9.18 -22.12 -28.65
N LEU A 342 -10.48 -21.95 -28.84
CA LEU A 342 -11.39 -21.54 -27.76
C LEU A 342 -11.58 -22.62 -26.69
N ALA A 343 -11.23 -23.88 -26.99
CA ALA A 343 -11.30 -24.97 -26.02
C ALA A 343 -10.38 -24.77 -24.82
N PHE A 344 -9.27 -24.04 -24.99
CA PHE A 344 -8.36 -23.67 -23.90
C PHE A 344 -8.97 -22.70 -22.89
N TYR A 345 -10.14 -22.12 -23.15
CA TYR A 345 -10.83 -21.19 -22.25
C TYR A 345 -12.14 -21.74 -21.69
N LYS A 346 -12.37 -23.06 -21.77
CA LYS A 346 -13.54 -23.70 -21.16
C LYS A 346 -13.50 -23.58 -19.63
N GLY A 347 -14.64 -23.26 -19.03
CA GLY A 347 -14.74 -23.12 -17.57
C GLY A 347 -14.05 -21.89 -16.99
N THR A 348 -13.70 -20.88 -17.81
CA THR A 348 -13.06 -19.63 -17.34
C THR A 348 -14.02 -18.74 -16.55
N LEU A 349 -15.33 -18.82 -16.81
CA LEU A 349 -16.31 -17.95 -16.18
C LEU A 349 -16.39 -18.14 -14.65
N THR A 350 -16.30 -19.38 -14.16
CA THR A 350 -16.40 -19.65 -12.71
C THR A 350 -15.27 -19.02 -11.89
N PRO A 351 -13.98 -19.14 -12.24
CA PRO A 351 -12.93 -18.46 -11.51
C PRO A 351 -12.99 -16.93 -11.67
N LEU A 352 -13.41 -16.38 -12.82
CA LEU A 352 -13.53 -14.93 -12.99
C LEU A 352 -14.53 -14.30 -12.01
N LEU A 353 -15.66 -14.95 -11.77
CA LEU A 353 -16.68 -14.45 -10.84
C LEU A 353 -16.26 -14.61 -9.38
N GLY A 354 -15.43 -15.60 -9.07
CA GLY A 354 -15.10 -15.97 -7.69
C GLY A 354 -13.75 -15.47 -7.17
N ILE A 355 -12.83 -15.07 -8.04
CA ILE A 355 -11.42 -14.85 -7.67
C ILE A 355 -11.26 -13.79 -6.59
N GLY A 356 -11.97 -12.67 -6.68
CA GLY A 356 -11.90 -11.60 -5.68
C GLY A 356 -12.32 -12.07 -4.29
N ALA A 357 -13.47 -12.77 -4.21
CA ALA A 357 -13.97 -13.29 -2.94
C ALA A 357 -13.06 -14.37 -2.35
N CYS A 358 -12.52 -15.28 -3.18
CA CYS A 358 -11.55 -16.28 -2.74
C CYS A 358 -10.28 -15.63 -2.16
N VAL A 359 -9.68 -14.68 -2.89
CA VAL A 359 -8.45 -14.01 -2.45
C VAL A 359 -8.68 -13.21 -1.17
N SER A 360 -9.79 -12.48 -1.05
CA SER A 360 -10.13 -11.72 0.15
C SER A 360 -10.27 -12.61 1.40
N ILE A 361 -10.94 -13.77 1.28
CA ILE A 361 -11.07 -14.71 2.41
C ILE A 361 -9.71 -15.27 2.81
N GLN A 362 -8.86 -15.63 1.85
CA GLN A 362 -7.52 -16.16 2.12
C GLN A 362 -6.67 -15.16 2.91
N PHE A 363 -6.52 -13.93 2.42
CA PHE A 363 -5.71 -12.92 3.11
C PHE A 363 -6.34 -12.52 4.44
N GLY A 364 -7.67 -12.34 4.50
CA GLY A 364 -8.37 -12.02 5.74
C GLY A 364 -8.15 -13.06 6.84
N ALA A 365 -8.32 -14.35 6.52
CA ALA A 365 -8.08 -15.46 7.45
C ALA A 365 -6.60 -15.59 7.83
N PHE A 366 -5.68 -15.41 6.88
CA PHE A 366 -4.24 -15.41 7.13
C PHE A 366 -3.84 -14.31 8.13
N HIS A 367 -4.26 -13.07 7.90
CA HIS A 367 -3.94 -11.94 8.78
C HIS A 367 -4.63 -12.06 10.14
N ALA A 368 -5.83 -12.62 10.22
CA ALA A 368 -6.46 -12.94 11.50
C ALA A 368 -5.66 -13.99 12.28
N ALA A 369 -5.24 -15.07 11.63
CA ALA A 369 -4.42 -16.11 12.25
C ALA A 369 -3.04 -15.58 12.68
N ARG A 370 -2.40 -14.72 11.87
CA ARG A 370 -1.13 -14.09 12.24
C ARG A 370 -1.24 -13.22 13.48
N ARG A 371 -2.24 -12.34 13.55
CA ARG A 371 -2.48 -11.49 14.72
C ARG A 371 -2.66 -12.35 15.97
N TRP A 372 -3.47 -13.41 15.88
CA TRP A 372 -3.65 -14.35 16.98
C TRP A 372 -2.33 -15.00 17.45
N PHE A 373 -1.45 -15.42 16.53
CA PHE A 373 -0.13 -15.92 16.88
C PHE A 373 0.79 -14.86 17.48
N GLN A 374 0.74 -13.62 16.98
CA GLN A 374 1.54 -12.49 17.47
C GLN A 374 1.16 -12.11 18.91
N ASP A 375 -0.14 -12.02 19.19
CA ASP A 375 -0.68 -11.73 20.52
C ASP A 375 -0.22 -12.81 21.54
N ARG A 376 -0.27 -14.08 21.10
CA ARG A 376 0.18 -15.21 21.90
C ARG A 376 1.70 -15.23 22.13
N ASN A 377 2.50 -14.89 21.12
CA ASN A 377 3.96 -14.81 21.25
C ASN A 377 4.38 -13.63 22.16
N SER A 378 3.71 -12.48 22.04
CA SER A 378 3.97 -11.29 22.86
C SER A 378 3.64 -11.55 24.35
N SER A 379 2.60 -12.34 24.62
CA SER A 379 2.24 -12.78 25.98
C SER A 379 3.27 -13.71 26.64
N SER A 380 4.22 -14.25 25.86
CA SER A 380 5.22 -15.22 26.32
C SER A 380 6.63 -14.65 26.57
N HIS A 381 6.79 -13.32 26.65
CA HIS A 381 8.07 -12.61 26.87
C HIS A 381 9.13 -12.84 25.77
N ASN A 382 8.72 -13.09 24.52
CA ASN A 382 9.65 -13.16 23.39
C ASN A 382 9.86 -11.76 22.78
N PRO A 383 11.07 -11.16 22.84
CA PRO A 383 11.29 -9.75 22.48
C PRO A 383 11.06 -9.39 21.01
N ASP A 384 10.93 -10.37 20.10
CA ASP A 384 10.78 -10.12 18.67
C ASP A 384 9.33 -10.21 18.13
N SER A 385 8.37 -10.73 18.90
CA SER A 385 6.97 -11.01 18.49
C SER A 385 6.78 -11.63 17.09
N SER A 386 7.84 -12.19 16.51
CA SER A 386 7.89 -12.66 15.14
C SER A 386 7.31 -14.07 15.04
N LEU A 387 6.72 -14.40 13.90
CA LEU A 387 6.16 -15.73 13.69
C LEU A 387 7.26 -16.70 13.30
N THR A 388 7.29 -17.85 13.96
CA THR A 388 8.11 -18.99 13.53
C THR A 388 7.63 -19.50 12.15
N PRO A 389 8.50 -20.19 11.38
CA PRO A 389 8.08 -20.79 10.11
C PRO A 389 6.86 -21.70 10.23
N THR A 390 6.75 -22.45 11.32
CA THR A 390 5.59 -23.31 11.62
C THR A 390 4.30 -22.51 11.88
N GLN A 391 4.40 -21.36 12.55
CA GLN A 391 3.26 -20.45 12.75
C GLN A 391 2.83 -19.81 11.44
N ASN A 392 3.77 -19.39 10.58
CA ASN A 392 3.45 -18.90 9.24
C ASN A 392 2.78 -19.98 8.37
N PHE A 393 3.28 -21.21 8.41
CA PHE A 393 2.64 -22.34 7.72
C PHE A 393 1.23 -22.60 8.24
N THR A 394 1.05 -22.60 9.56
CA THR A 394 -0.26 -22.85 10.19
C THR A 394 -1.26 -21.74 9.87
N ALA A 395 -0.82 -20.47 9.89
CA ALA A 395 -1.64 -19.34 9.48
C ALA A 395 -2.06 -19.46 7.99
N GLY A 396 -1.13 -19.87 7.13
CA GLY A 396 -1.43 -20.16 5.72
C GLY A 396 -2.40 -21.34 5.56
N ALA A 397 -2.28 -22.39 6.37
CA ALA A 397 -3.18 -23.53 6.34
C ALA A 397 -4.62 -23.13 6.77
N ILE A 398 -4.75 -22.29 7.80
CA ILE A 398 -6.04 -21.72 8.23
C ILE A 398 -6.66 -20.90 7.09
N ALA A 399 -5.86 -20.09 6.39
CA ALA A 399 -6.32 -19.35 5.22
C ALA A 399 -6.83 -20.24 4.10
N GLY A 400 -6.13 -21.34 3.80
CA GLY A 400 -6.57 -22.33 2.83
C GLY A 400 -7.87 -23.03 3.22
N ILE A 401 -8.01 -23.43 4.49
CA ILE A 401 -9.23 -24.05 5.00
C ILE A 401 -10.42 -23.09 4.91
N ALA A 402 -10.23 -21.82 5.29
CA ALA A 402 -11.27 -20.80 5.17
C ALA A 402 -11.70 -20.61 3.70
N ASN A 403 -10.74 -20.58 2.78
CA ASN A 403 -10.98 -20.46 1.35
C ASN A 403 -11.73 -21.67 0.77
N ALA A 404 -11.48 -22.87 1.29
CA ALA A 404 -12.03 -24.13 0.78
C ALA A 404 -13.57 -24.17 0.73
N ALA A 405 -14.24 -23.39 1.60
CA ALA A 405 -15.69 -23.26 1.58
C ALA A 405 -16.19 -22.61 0.28
N LEU A 406 -15.46 -21.62 -0.24
CA LEU A 406 -15.81 -20.92 -1.47
C LEU A 406 -15.14 -21.56 -2.70
N SER A 407 -13.87 -21.95 -2.60
CA SER A 407 -13.13 -22.52 -3.72
C SER A 407 -13.63 -23.91 -4.11
N GLY A 408 -14.06 -24.74 -3.15
CA GLY A 408 -14.60 -26.08 -3.39
C GLY A 408 -15.66 -26.16 -4.49
N PRO A 409 -16.82 -25.49 -4.35
CA PRO A 409 -17.88 -25.50 -5.36
C PRO A 409 -17.43 -24.87 -6.69
N ILE A 410 -16.67 -23.78 -6.65
CA ILE A 410 -16.19 -23.07 -7.84
C ILE A 410 -15.26 -23.96 -8.67
N GLU A 411 -14.30 -24.61 -8.01
CA GLU A 411 -13.34 -25.51 -8.62
C GLU A 411 -13.99 -26.79 -9.14
N HIS A 412 -14.94 -27.36 -8.40
CA HIS A 412 -15.64 -28.57 -8.85
C HIS A 412 -16.40 -28.30 -10.16
N VAL A 413 -17.21 -27.24 -10.23
CA VAL A 413 -17.92 -26.86 -11.46
C VAL A 413 -16.93 -26.56 -12.59
N ARG A 414 -15.82 -25.87 -12.29
CA ARG A 414 -14.76 -25.60 -13.25
C ARG A 414 -14.19 -26.89 -13.83
N ILE A 415 -13.76 -27.84 -12.99
CA ILE A 415 -13.14 -29.10 -13.40
C ILE A 415 -14.10 -29.92 -14.28
N ARG A 416 -15.39 -29.98 -13.94
CA ARG A 416 -16.43 -30.62 -14.76
C ARG A 416 -16.56 -29.98 -16.14
N LEU A 417 -16.53 -28.66 -16.21
CA LEU A 417 -16.59 -27.93 -17.48
C LEU A 417 -15.34 -28.12 -18.34
N GLN A 418 -14.18 -28.32 -17.73
CA GLN A 418 -12.89 -28.47 -18.40
C GLN A 418 -12.64 -29.90 -18.91
N SER A 419 -13.14 -30.91 -18.19
CA SER A 419 -12.97 -32.33 -18.55
C SER A 419 -14.02 -32.86 -19.53
N GLN A 420 -15.13 -32.14 -19.74
CA GLN A 420 -16.20 -32.61 -20.63
C GLN A 420 -15.76 -32.72 -22.11
N PRO A 421 -16.38 -33.62 -22.90
CA PRO A 421 -16.17 -33.73 -24.34
C PRO A 421 -16.58 -32.46 -25.12
N HIS A 422 -16.05 -32.30 -26.33
CA HIS A 422 -16.41 -31.21 -27.26
C HIS A 422 -17.40 -31.67 -28.35
N GLY A 423 -18.09 -30.71 -28.95
CA GLY A 423 -19.05 -30.96 -30.03
C GLY A 423 -20.39 -31.50 -29.51
N PRO A 424 -21.10 -32.35 -30.29
CA PRO A 424 -22.47 -32.77 -29.98
C PRO A 424 -22.58 -33.63 -28.70
N THR A 425 -21.49 -34.21 -28.22
CA THR A 425 -21.43 -35.01 -26.98
C THR A 425 -21.16 -34.16 -25.72
N ARG A 426 -21.38 -32.85 -25.80
CA ARG A 426 -21.17 -31.92 -24.68
C ARG A 426 -22.18 -32.18 -23.55
N LEU A 427 -21.68 -32.31 -22.33
CA LEU A 427 -22.51 -32.63 -21.16
C LEU A 427 -23.18 -31.39 -20.53
N TYR A 428 -22.50 -30.23 -20.55
CA TYR A 428 -22.92 -29.04 -19.81
C TYR A 428 -22.85 -27.77 -20.67
N GLN A 429 -23.95 -27.01 -20.73
CA GLN A 429 -24.01 -25.77 -21.54
C GLN A 429 -23.32 -24.57 -20.86
N GLY A 430 -23.13 -24.62 -19.55
CA GLY A 430 -22.43 -23.59 -18.77
C GLY A 430 -22.38 -23.94 -17.28
N PRO A 431 -21.84 -23.04 -16.44
CA PRO A 431 -21.71 -23.28 -15.00
C PRO A 431 -23.03 -23.57 -14.31
N TRP A 432 -24.09 -22.81 -14.64
CA TRP A 432 -25.41 -23.00 -14.04
C TRP A 432 -26.04 -24.35 -14.42
N ASP A 433 -25.99 -24.73 -15.71
CA ASP A 433 -26.48 -26.02 -16.18
C ASP A 433 -25.69 -27.19 -15.56
N CYS A 434 -24.37 -27.02 -15.41
CA CYS A 434 -23.53 -27.97 -14.69
C CYS A 434 -23.99 -28.14 -13.25
N THR A 435 -24.10 -27.05 -12.48
CA THR A 435 -24.55 -27.09 -11.07
C THR A 435 -25.92 -27.76 -10.92
N ARG A 436 -26.89 -27.39 -11.77
CA ARG A 436 -28.24 -27.97 -11.75
C ARG A 436 -28.23 -29.47 -12.03
N LYS A 437 -27.51 -29.92 -13.05
CA LYS A 437 -27.38 -31.35 -13.37
C LYS A 437 -26.70 -32.13 -12.26
N LEU A 438 -25.61 -31.60 -11.69
CA LEU A 438 -24.94 -32.24 -10.55
C LEU A 438 -25.86 -32.35 -9.33
N ALA A 439 -26.64 -31.30 -9.02
CA ALA A 439 -27.60 -31.31 -7.93
C ALA A 439 -28.66 -32.41 -8.09
N SER A 440 -29.16 -32.60 -9.32
CA SER A 440 -30.11 -33.68 -9.62
C SER A 440 -29.49 -35.08 -9.47
N GLN A 441 -28.22 -35.24 -9.83
CA GLN A 441 -27.51 -36.52 -9.76
C GLN A 441 -27.11 -36.93 -8.33
N ALA A 442 -26.81 -35.94 -7.47
CA ALA A 442 -26.36 -36.18 -6.10
C ALA A 442 -27.48 -36.20 -5.06
N GLY A 443 -28.74 -35.98 -5.47
CA GLY A 443 -29.88 -35.86 -4.55
C GLY A 443 -29.92 -34.56 -3.75
N GLY A 444 -29.23 -33.50 -4.20
CA GLY A 444 -29.21 -32.20 -3.54
C GLY A 444 -28.02 -31.33 -3.93
N LEU A 445 -28.11 -30.02 -3.65
CA LEU A 445 -27.10 -29.05 -4.03
C LEU A 445 -25.78 -29.20 -3.25
N LEU A 446 -25.85 -29.39 -1.93
CA LEU A 446 -24.65 -29.50 -1.09
C LEU A 446 -23.85 -30.79 -1.37
N PRO A 447 -24.45 -31.99 -1.42
CA PRO A 447 -23.72 -33.23 -1.75
C PRO A 447 -23.15 -33.20 -3.17
N ALA A 448 -23.80 -32.50 -4.10
CA ALA A 448 -23.30 -32.28 -5.45
C ALA A 448 -22.06 -31.39 -5.46
N LEU A 449 -22.15 -30.19 -4.90
CA LEU A 449 -21.09 -29.19 -5.03
C LEU A 449 -19.85 -29.53 -4.20
N TYR A 450 -20.03 -30.07 -3.00
CA TYR A 450 -18.94 -30.38 -2.06
C TYR A 450 -18.39 -31.81 -2.19
N ARG A 451 -18.61 -32.48 -3.32
CA ARG A 451 -17.96 -33.76 -3.61
C ARG A 451 -16.44 -33.58 -3.59
N GLY A 452 -15.75 -34.39 -2.78
CA GLY A 452 -14.30 -34.32 -2.61
C GLY A 452 -13.84 -33.22 -1.65
N GLN A 453 -14.72 -32.59 -0.86
CA GLN A 453 -14.34 -31.49 0.01
C GLN A 453 -13.24 -31.85 1.03
N THR A 454 -13.22 -33.08 1.55
CA THR A 454 -12.17 -33.52 2.49
C THR A 454 -10.77 -33.44 1.86
N ILE A 455 -10.60 -33.93 0.62
CA ILE A 455 -9.31 -33.84 -0.06
C ILE A 455 -9.02 -32.41 -0.49
N THR A 456 -10.05 -31.62 -0.84
CA THR A 456 -9.91 -30.18 -1.07
C THR A 456 -9.35 -29.47 0.16
N LEU A 457 -9.88 -29.72 1.36
CA LEU A 457 -9.38 -29.11 2.60
C LEU A 457 -7.90 -29.45 2.85
N VAL A 458 -7.49 -30.71 2.67
CA VAL A 458 -6.09 -31.14 2.82
C VAL A 458 -5.19 -30.46 1.76
N ARG A 459 -5.67 -30.38 0.52
CA ARG A 459 -4.99 -29.70 -0.58
C ARG A 459 -4.81 -28.21 -0.27
N GLU A 460 -5.86 -27.52 0.14
CA GLU A 460 -5.84 -26.08 0.41
C GLU A 460 -4.95 -25.76 1.61
N ALA A 461 -5.05 -26.54 2.69
CA ALA A 461 -4.21 -26.37 3.88
C ALA A 461 -2.72 -26.52 3.56
N SER A 462 -2.34 -27.59 2.84
CA SER A 462 -0.95 -27.82 2.43
C SER A 462 -0.45 -26.78 1.42
N ALA A 463 -1.28 -26.40 0.45
CA ALA A 463 -0.99 -25.41 -0.58
C ALA A 463 -0.66 -24.04 0.04
N TYR A 464 -1.61 -23.46 0.78
CA TYR A 464 -1.44 -22.10 1.31
C TYR A 464 -0.49 -22.05 2.51
N GLY A 465 -0.40 -23.13 3.29
CA GLY A 465 0.64 -23.26 4.31
C GLY A 465 2.04 -23.15 3.70
N ALA A 466 2.32 -23.93 2.64
CA ALA A 466 3.60 -23.88 1.95
C ALA A 466 3.84 -22.53 1.26
N TRP A 467 2.80 -21.95 0.63
CA TRP A 467 2.89 -20.66 -0.04
C TRP A 467 3.29 -19.53 0.90
N PHE A 468 2.52 -19.29 1.96
CA PHE A 468 2.77 -18.20 2.90
C PHE A 468 4.07 -18.41 3.68
N ALA A 469 4.38 -19.64 4.11
CA ALA A 469 5.63 -19.94 4.80
C ALA A 469 6.85 -19.66 3.90
N THR A 470 6.80 -20.09 2.63
CA THR A 470 7.89 -19.84 1.68
C THR A 470 8.03 -18.35 1.37
N PHE A 471 6.91 -17.67 1.12
CA PHE A 471 6.91 -16.22 0.82
C PHE A 471 7.52 -15.41 1.96
N GLU A 472 7.04 -15.60 3.20
CA GLU A 472 7.56 -14.88 4.37
C GLU A 472 9.02 -15.26 4.67
N ALA A 473 9.42 -16.52 4.47
CA ALA A 473 10.81 -16.95 4.64
C ALA A 473 11.75 -16.29 3.60
N LEU A 474 11.33 -16.18 2.34
CA LEU A 474 12.11 -15.53 1.29
C LEU A 474 12.25 -14.03 1.53
N ILE A 475 11.17 -13.36 1.93
CA ILE A 475 11.19 -11.94 2.31
C ILE A 475 12.12 -11.73 3.50
N ALA A 476 11.96 -12.50 4.58
CA ALA A 476 12.82 -12.39 5.77
C ALA A 476 14.29 -12.72 5.46
N ALA A 477 14.55 -13.66 4.56
CA ALA A 477 15.92 -13.96 4.12
C ALA A 477 16.54 -12.81 3.31
N ASP A 478 15.79 -12.15 2.41
CA ASP A 478 16.30 -11.02 1.63
C ASP A 478 16.56 -9.79 2.50
N VAL A 479 15.66 -9.51 3.45
CA VAL A 479 15.83 -8.46 4.46
C VAL A 479 17.09 -8.70 5.27
N ARG A 480 17.30 -9.92 5.80
CA ARG A 480 18.51 -10.27 6.56
C ARG A 480 19.78 -10.22 5.71
N ARG A 481 19.74 -10.76 4.48
CA ARG A 481 20.91 -10.84 3.59
C ARG A 481 21.38 -9.47 3.13
N ASN A 482 20.45 -8.59 2.79
CA ASN A 482 20.76 -7.26 2.28
C ASN A 482 20.75 -6.18 3.37
N ARG A 483 20.52 -6.56 4.63
CA ARG A 483 20.42 -5.65 5.78
C ARG A 483 19.42 -4.52 5.53
N LEU A 484 18.27 -4.87 4.95
CA LEU A 484 17.20 -3.91 4.71
C LEU A 484 16.55 -3.54 6.06
N PRO A 485 16.22 -2.26 6.29
CA PRO A 485 15.53 -1.82 7.51
C PRO A 485 14.16 -2.48 7.70
N SER A 486 13.44 -2.76 6.61
CA SER A 486 12.12 -3.41 6.68
C SER A 486 11.79 -4.23 5.43
N ARG A 487 10.72 -5.02 5.50
CA ARG A 487 10.20 -5.79 4.36
C ARG A 487 9.70 -4.92 3.21
N ASP A 488 9.36 -3.65 3.48
CA ASP A 488 8.75 -2.74 2.49
C ASP A 488 9.81 -2.16 1.54
N GLU A 489 11.08 -2.28 1.89
CA GLU A 489 12.21 -1.90 1.03
C GLU A 489 12.61 -3.01 0.04
N VAL A 490 12.00 -4.19 0.13
CA VAL A 490 12.22 -5.24 -0.87
C VAL A 490 11.65 -4.74 -2.21
N PRO A 491 12.49 -4.62 -3.27
CA PRO A 491 12.03 -4.10 -4.55
C PRO A 491 10.83 -4.89 -5.10
N ALA A 492 9.85 -4.20 -5.70
CA ALA A 492 8.60 -4.82 -6.17
C ALA A 492 8.82 -6.04 -7.10
N TRP A 493 9.85 -6.01 -7.95
CA TRP A 493 10.19 -7.16 -8.80
C TRP A 493 10.66 -8.38 -8.02
N LYS A 494 11.36 -8.19 -6.88
CA LYS A 494 11.74 -9.28 -5.97
C LYS A 494 10.52 -9.81 -5.23
N VAL A 495 9.62 -8.94 -4.78
CA VAL A 495 8.34 -9.36 -4.18
C VAL A 495 7.55 -10.23 -5.16
N ALA A 496 7.48 -9.83 -6.43
CA ALA A 496 6.85 -10.62 -7.50
C ALA A 496 7.56 -11.97 -7.72
N LEU A 497 8.91 -11.98 -7.76
CA LEU A 497 9.71 -13.19 -7.88
C LEU A 497 9.48 -14.16 -6.71
N TYR A 498 9.49 -13.65 -5.47
CA TYR A 498 9.24 -14.45 -4.26
C TYR A 498 7.81 -14.98 -4.22
N GLY A 499 6.84 -14.19 -4.69
CA GLY A 499 5.46 -14.65 -4.90
C GLY A 499 5.38 -15.81 -5.91
N GLY A 500 6.14 -15.72 -7.00
CA GLY A 500 6.26 -16.79 -8.00
C GLY A 500 6.90 -18.07 -7.44
N LEU A 501 8.04 -17.94 -6.73
CA LEU A 501 8.72 -19.08 -6.10
C LEU A 501 7.87 -19.73 -5.00
N ALA A 502 7.16 -18.92 -4.21
CA ALA A 502 6.17 -19.43 -3.27
C ALA A 502 5.04 -20.18 -3.99
N GLY A 503 4.64 -19.73 -5.19
CA GLY A 503 3.69 -20.43 -6.06
C GLY A 503 4.17 -21.82 -6.51
N GLU A 504 5.46 -21.97 -6.80
CA GLU A 504 6.04 -23.29 -7.10
C GLU A 504 6.02 -24.21 -5.87
N ALA A 505 6.39 -23.68 -4.70
CA ALA A 505 6.34 -24.41 -3.44
C ALA A 505 4.90 -24.87 -3.10
N LEU A 506 3.91 -24.01 -3.35
CA LEU A 506 2.48 -24.35 -3.22
C LEU A 506 2.12 -25.58 -4.05
N TRP A 507 2.51 -25.60 -5.32
CA TRP A 507 2.19 -26.71 -6.20
C TRP A 507 2.93 -27.97 -5.78
N LEU A 508 4.24 -27.91 -5.53
CA LEU A 508 5.01 -29.06 -5.08
C LEU A 508 4.45 -29.67 -3.79
N ALA A 509 4.02 -28.85 -2.83
CA ALA A 509 3.47 -29.34 -1.56
C ALA A 509 2.07 -29.97 -1.70
N SER A 510 1.27 -29.51 -2.66
CA SER A 510 -0.16 -29.85 -2.75
C SER A 510 -0.55 -30.75 -3.93
N TYR A 511 0.35 -30.97 -4.89
CA TYR A 511 0.05 -31.63 -6.16
C TYR A 511 -0.53 -33.06 -6.01
N PRO A 512 0.02 -33.94 -5.14
CA PRO A 512 -0.55 -35.28 -4.94
C PRO A 512 -2.02 -35.25 -4.51
N PHE A 513 -2.39 -34.28 -3.66
CA PHE A 513 -3.76 -34.09 -3.20
C PHE A 513 -4.64 -33.52 -4.31
N ASP A 514 -4.10 -32.64 -5.14
CA ASP A 514 -4.79 -32.06 -6.28
C ASP A 514 -5.17 -33.13 -7.33
N VAL A 515 -4.32 -34.12 -7.60
CA VAL A 515 -4.66 -35.25 -8.48
C VAL A 515 -5.85 -36.04 -7.93
N VAL A 516 -5.82 -36.37 -6.63
CA VAL A 516 -6.92 -37.11 -5.97
C VAL A 516 -8.21 -36.28 -5.98
N LYS A 517 -8.12 -34.98 -5.70
CA LYS A 517 -9.23 -34.03 -5.77
C LYS A 517 -9.87 -34.03 -7.16
N SER A 518 -9.08 -33.83 -8.21
CA SER A 518 -9.56 -33.79 -9.59
C SER A 518 -10.27 -35.09 -9.98
N ARG A 519 -9.68 -36.25 -9.65
CA ARG A 519 -10.30 -37.56 -9.94
C ARG A 519 -11.65 -37.72 -9.24
N MET A 520 -11.72 -37.37 -7.95
CA MET A 520 -12.98 -37.44 -7.17
C MET A 520 -14.05 -36.48 -7.70
N GLN A 521 -13.67 -35.26 -8.08
CA GLN A 521 -14.59 -34.23 -8.60
C GLN A 521 -15.05 -34.51 -10.05
N THR A 522 -14.29 -35.30 -10.83
CA THR A 522 -14.74 -35.79 -12.14
C THR A 522 -15.52 -37.09 -12.11
N ASP A 523 -15.63 -37.75 -10.96
CA ASP A 523 -16.30 -39.04 -10.83
C ASP A 523 -17.84 -38.94 -10.98
N GLY A 524 -18.49 -40.08 -11.16
CA GLY A 524 -19.95 -40.20 -11.20
C GLY A 524 -20.60 -40.10 -9.81
N PHE A 525 -21.93 -39.99 -9.80
CA PHE A 525 -22.76 -40.11 -8.59
C PHE A 525 -23.57 -41.41 -8.64
N GLY A 526 -24.11 -41.85 -7.50
CA GLY A 526 -24.93 -43.06 -7.42
C GLY A 526 -24.18 -44.30 -7.89
N ALA A 527 -24.81 -45.10 -8.76
CA ALA A 527 -24.24 -46.33 -9.31
C ALA A 527 -22.95 -46.12 -10.14
N GLU A 528 -22.76 -44.92 -10.71
CA GLU A 528 -21.59 -44.57 -11.52
C GLU A 528 -20.39 -44.05 -10.68
N CYS A 529 -20.53 -44.00 -9.34
CA CYS A 529 -19.51 -43.53 -8.41
C CYS A 529 -18.39 -44.57 -8.25
N LYS A 530 -17.19 -44.29 -8.78
CA LYS A 530 -16.01 -45.16 -8.66
C LYS A 530 -15.22 -44.92 -7.38
N PHE A 531 -15.28 -43.70 -6.84
CA PHE A 531 -14.47 -43.25 -5.71
C PHE A 531 -15.36 -42.71 -4.58
N PRO A 532 -16.03 -43.59 -3.81
CA PRO A 532 -16.88 -43.16 -2.69
C PRO A 532 -16.11 -42.47 -1.56
N THR A 533 -14.81 -42.74 -1.42
CA THR A 533 -13.97 -42.13 -0.38
C THR A 533 -12.64 -41.65 -0.94
N MET A 534 -12.00 -40.71 -0.23
CA MET A 534 -10.64 -40.27 -0.55
C MET A 534 -9.65 -41.45 -0.58
N ARG A 535 -9.78 -42.38 0.39
CA ARG A 535 -8.92 -43.56 0.49
C ARG A 535 -9.06 -44.49 -0.72
N SER A 536 -10.28 -44.71 -1.22
CA SER A 536 -10.49 -45.54 -2.41
C SER A 536 -9.91 -44.89 -3.68
N CYS A 537 -10.00 -43.56 -3.80
CA CYS A 537 -9.37 -42.82 -4.90
C CYS A 537 -7.83 -42.90 -4.83
N VAL A 538 -7.23 -42.74 -3.65
CA VAL A 538 -5.79 -42.87 -3.44
C VAL A 538 -5.32 -44.28 -3.81
N ALA A 539 -6.00 -45.32 -3.32
CA ALA A 539 -5.67 -46.70 -3.62
C ALA A 539 -5.80 -47.03 -5.11
N ALA A 540 -6.82 -46.51 -5.78
CA ALA A 540 -6.97 -46.65 -7.24
C ALA A 540 -5.83 -45.95 -8.00
N THR A 541 -5.49 -44.72 -7.61
CA THR A 541 -4.41 -43.94 -8.24
C THR A 541 -3.06 -44.65 -8.08
N TRP A 542 -2.79 -45.21 -6.91
CA TRP A 542 -1.59 -45.99 -6.65
C TRP A 542 -1.53 -47.27 -7.50
N ARG A 543 -2.64 -48.00 -7.62
CA ARG A 543 -2.70 -49.22 -8.45
C ARG A 543 -2.51 -48.94 -9.95
N GLU A 544 -2.97 -47.80 -10.44
CA GLU A 544 -2.88 -47.43 -11.85
C GLU A 544 -1.50 -46.92 -12.28
N GLY A 545 -0.83 -46.14 -11.44
CA GLY A 545 0.40 -45.44 -11.83
C GLY A 545 1.46 -45.29 -10.75
N GLY A 546 1.30 -45.95 -9.60
CA GLY A 546 2.21 -45.83 -8.46
C GLY A 546 2.42 -44.38 -8.03
N PHE A 547 3.65 -44.04 -7.64
CA PHE A 547 4.04 -42.68 -7.27
C PHE A 547 3.84 -41.69 -8.42
N ALA A 548 4.20 -42.06 -9.65
CA ALA A 548 4.09 -41.18 -10.82
C ALA A 548 2.64 -40.78 -11.12
N GLY A 549 1.66 -41.61 -10.75
CA GLY A 549 0.23 -41.31 -10.88
C GLY A 549 -0.18 -40.03 -10.14
N PHE A 550 0.42 -39.75 -8.99
CA PHE A 550 0.13 -38.55 -8.18
C PHE A 550 0.77 -37.27 -8.71
N TRP A 551 1.69 -37.37 -9.67
CA TRP A 551 2.43 -36.24 -10.25
C TRP A 551 2.11 -36.01 -11.73
N ARG A 552 1.16 -36.75 -12.27
CA ARG A 552 0.73 -36.64 -13.66
C ARG A 552 0.17 -35.24 -13.94
N GLY A 553 0.80 -34.51 -14.86
CA GLY A 553 0.41 -33.14 -15.25
C GLY A 553 1.09 -32.00 -14.47
N ILE A 554 2.09 -32.30 -13.64
CA ILE A 554 2.76 -31.26 -12.84
C ILE A 554 3.45 -30.19 -13.69
N TRP A 555 4.09 -30.59 -14.79
CA TRP A 555 4.85 -29.67 -15.63
C TRP A 555 4.04 -28.47 -16.15
N PRO A 556 2.86 -28.64 -16.79
CA PRO A 556 1.98 -27.51 -17.13
C PRO A 556 1.70 -26.58 -15.94
N THR A 557 1.61 -27.14 -14.73
CA THR A 557 1.27 -26.40 -13.52
C THR A 557 2.45 -25.58 -12.99
N LEU A 558 3.67 -26.11 -13.03
CA LEU A 558 4.88 -25.35 -12.67
C LEU A 558 5.16 -24.27 -13.71
N PHE A 559 5.15 -24.64 -15.01
CA PHE A 559 5.36 -23.68 -16.11
C PHE A 559 4.34 -22.54 -16.12
N ARG A 560 3.15 -22.73 -15.57
CA ARG A 560 2.12 -21.70 -15.44
C ARG A 560 2.52 -20.59 -14.47
N ALA A 561 3.21 -20.89 -13.37
CA ALA A 561 3.35 -19.95 -12.25
C ALA A 561 4.05 -18.64 -12.67
N MET A 562 5.20 -18.74 -13.34
CA MET A 562 5.98 -17.57 -13.75
C MET A 562 5.27 -16.67 -14.78
N PRO A 563 4.73 -17.17 -15.90
CA PRO A 563 3.97 -16.34 -16.85
C PRO A 563 2.75 -15.67 -16.22
N VAL A 564 2.04 -16.38 -15.34
CA VAL A 564 0.86 -15.85 -14.66
C VAL A 564 1.25 -14.73 -13.69
N SER A 565 2.26 -14.95 -12.84
CA SER A 565 2.74 -13.92 -11.91
C SER A 565 3.26 -12.67 -12.63
N ALA A 566 4.08 -12.85 -13.67
CA ALA A 566 4.61 -11.74 -14.47
C ALA A 566 3.49 -10.97 -15.18
N GLY A 567 2.54 -11.70 -15.79
CA GLY A 567 1.41 -11.11 -16.49
C GLY A 567 0.46 -10.34 -15.58
N THR A 568 0.14 -10.89 -14.39
CA THR A 568 -0.66 -10.18 -13.38
C THR A 568 0.00 -8.87 -12.99
N PHE A 569 1.30 -8.89 -12.66
CA PHE A 569 2.02 -7.68 -12.27
C PHE A 569 2.06 -6.65 -13.40
N ALA A 570 2.38 -7.09 -14.63
CA ALA A 570 2.41 -6.21 -15.79
C ALA A 570 1.05 -5.55 -16.03
N VAL A 571 -0.06 -6.29 -15.93
CA VAL A 571 -1.41 -5.74 -16.15
C VAL A 571 -1.81 -4.79 -15.02
N VAL A 572 -1.52 -5.09 -13.76
CA VAL A 572 -1.76 -4.16 -12.64
C VAL A 572 -1.01 -2.85 -12.88
N GLU A 573 0.29 -2.92 -13.18
CA GLU A 573 1.14 -1.75 -13.41
C GLU A 573 0.68 -0.94 -14.63
N MET A 574 0.39 -1.59 -15.75
CA MET A 574 -0.10 -0.93 -16.95
C MET A 574 -1.48 -0.30 -16.73
N THR A 575 -2.35 -0.96 -15.97
CA THR A 575 -3.68 -0.45 -15.67
C THR A 575 -3.59 0.76 -14.74
N ARG A 576 -2.76 0.71 -13.70
CA ARG A 576 -2.48 1.88 -12.83
C ARG A 576 -2.02 3.06 -13.67
N ARG A 577 -0.99 2.88 -14.50
CA ARG A 577 -0.48 3.95 -15.40
C ARG A 577 -1.49 4.48 -16.39
N ALA A 578 -2.49 3.69 -16.78
CA ALA A 578 -3.50 4.09 -17.75
C ALA A 578 -4.71 4.81 -17.11
N ILE A 579 -4.95 4.59 -15.82
CA ILE A 579 -6.06 5.20 -15.07
C ILE A 579 -5.60 6.29 -14.10
N ASP A 580 -4.29 6.40 -13.86
CA ASP A 580 -3.62 7.52 -13.19
C ASP A 580 -3.65 8.76 -14.09
#